data_AF-A0A7V3U5F0-F1
#
_entry.id   AF-A0A7V3U5F0-F1
#
_cell.length_a   1.000
_cell.length_b   1.000
_cell.length_c   1.000
_cell.angle_alpha   90.00
_cell.angle_beta   90.00
_cell.angle_gamma   90.00
#
_symmetry.space_group_name_H-M   'P 1'
#
loop_
_entity.id
_entity.type
_entity.pdbx_description
1 polymer ?
#
loop_
_entity_poly.entity_id
_entity_poly.type
_entity_poly.pdbx_seq_one_letter_code
_entity_poly.pdbx_strand_id
1 'polypeptide(L)'
;GRFAQVSGMTYVYDPSAPAGSRIVSVKVGGEDLDLNKTYKLATNDYILGGGDGYSALGGGRMLIDAANGNLMANDVIDYVLKNGGVTASVEGRIKTVGN
;
A
#
# COMPACT_ATOMS: atom_id res chain seq x y z
N GLY A 1 -0.73 -0.41 -14.62
CA GLY A 1 -1.59 -0.54 -13.42
C GLY A 1 -1.35 -1.88 -12.76
N ARG A 2 -1.88 -2.09 -11.56
CA ARG A 2 -1.83 -3.36 -10.79
C ARG A 2 -0.54 -3.72 -10.05
N PHE A 3 0.27 -2.72 -9.70
CA PHE A 3 1.40 -2.91 -8.79
C PHE A 3 1.41 -1.79 -7.75
N ALA A 4 0.79 -2.05 -6.60
CA ALA A 4 0.67 -1.04 -5.55
C ALA A 4 2.05 -0.72 -4.96
N GLN A 5 2.40 0.56 -4.98
CA GLN A 5 3.45 1.08 -4.12
C GLN A 5 2.98 0.99 -2.66
N VAL A 6 3.91 0.73 -1.74
CA VAL A 6 3.58 0.52 -0.33
C VAL A 6 4.43 1.40 0.59
N SER A 7 3.89 1.70 1.76
CA SER A 7 4.56 2.38 2.86
C SER A 7 4.10 1.76 4.18
N GLY A 8 4.97 1.71 5.19
CA GLY A 8 4.68 1.08 6.48
C GLY A 8 4.56 -0.45 6.44
N MET A 9 4.77 -1.08 5.29
CA MET A 9 4.81 -2.53 5.10
C MET A 9 5.91 -2.94 4.11
N THR A 10 6.33 -4.19 4.21
CA THR A 10 7.24 -4.82 3.25
C THR A 10 6.70 -6.17 2.81
N TYR A 11 6.94 -6.58 1.57
CA TYR A 11 6.61 -7.93 1.13
C TYR A 11 7.64 -8.52 0.17
N VAL A 12 7.73 -9.84 0.19
CA VAL A 12 8.52 -10.65 -0.76
C VAL A 12 7.55 -11.43 -1.63
N TYR A 13 7.76 -11.43 -2.93
CA TYR A 13 6.96 -12.19 -3.88
C TYR A 13 7.82 -13.04 -4.84
N ASP A 14 7.25 -14.15 -5.30
CA ASP A 14 7.82 -15.01 -6.33
C ASP A 14 7.07 -14.77 -7.66
N PRO A 15 7.68 -14.16 -8.68
CA PRO A 15 7.05 -13.95 -9.97
C PRO A 15 6.82 -15.25 -10.76
N SER A 16 7.56 -16.33 -10.45
CA SER A 16 7.44 -17.63 -11.12
C SER A 16 6.28 -18.48 -10.58
N ALA A 17 5.79 -18.18 -9.38
CA ALA A 17 4.67 -18.87 -8.78
C ALA A 17 3.34 -18.58 -9.51
N PRO A 18 2.36 -19.52 -9.44
CA PRO A 18 1.03 -19.34 -10.02
C PRO A 18 0.34 -18.06 -9.52
N ALA A 19 -0.49 -17.45 -10.39
CA ALA A 19 -1.30 -16.31 -9.98
C ALA A 19 -2.17 -16.66 -8.77
N GLY A 20 -2.23 -15.77 -7.77
CA GLY A 20 -2.87 -16.02 -6.49
C GLY A 20 -1.95 -16.60 -5.41
N SER A 21 -0.79 -17.14 -5.77
CA SER A 21 0.16 -17.79 -4.85
C SER A 21 1.56 -17.17 -4.89
N ARG A 22 1.66 -15.89 -5.29
CA ARG A 22 2.95 -15.21 -5.48
C ARG A 22 3.52 -14.57 -4.22
N ILE A 23 2.72 -14.32 -3.20
CA ILE A 23 3.22 -13.67 -1.97
C ILE A 23 3.88 -14.72 -1.08
N VAL A 24 5.14 -14.48 -0.72
CA VAL A 24 5.96 -15.39 0.11
C VAL A 24 5.94 -14.95 1.57
N SER A 25 6.09 -13.64 1.82
CA SER A 25 6.06 -13.08 3.17
C SER A 25 5.59 -11.63 3.15
N VAL A 26 4.87 -11.22 4.18
CA VAL A 26 4.43 -9.83 4.39
C VAL A 26 4.75 -9.44 5.83
N LYS A 27 5.30 -8.23 6.00
CA LYS A 27 5.48 -7.58 7.29
C LYS A 27 4.81 -6.22 7.31
N VAL A 28 4.17 -5.86 8.41
CA VAL A 28 3.52 -4.56 8.62
C VAL A 28 4.12 -3.93 9.88
N GLY A 29 4.76 -2.77 9.74
CA GLY A 29 5.47 -2.13 10.85
C GLY A 29 6.67 -2.95 11.37
N GLY A 30 7.25 -3.83 10.55
CA GLY A 30 8.37 -4.71 10.93
C GLY A 30 7.95 -6.08 11.46
N GLU A 31 6.69 -6.23 11.88
CA GLU A 31 6.14 -7.48 12.40
C GLU A 31 5.49 -8.32 11.30
N ASP A 32 5.46 -9.64 11.46
CA ASP A 32 4.77 -10.53 10.52
C ASP A 32 3.27 -10.22 10.44
N LEU A 33 2.71 -10.35 9.23
CA LEU A 33 1.30 -10.13 9.00
C LEU A 33 0.46 -11.15 9.80
N ASP A 34 -0.27 -10.66 10.80
CA ASP A 34 -1.32 -11.40 11.48
C ASP A 34 -2.63 -11.31 10.69
N LEU A 35 -3.12 -12.44 10.21
CA LEU A 35 -4.35 -12.56 9.42
C LEU A 35 -5.64 -12.30 10.23
N ASN A 36 -5.57 -12.38 11.56
CA ASN A 36 -6.71 -12.14 12.43
C ASN A 36 -6.77 -10.69 12.96
N LYS A 37 -5.76 -9.88 12.65
CA LYS A 37 -5.65 -8.50 13.10
C LYS A 37 -6.26 -7.52 12.09
N THR A 38 -6.94 -6.50 12.61
CA THR A 38 -7.40 -5.37 11.79
C THR A 38 -6.29 -4.32 11.66
N TYR A 39 -6.00 -3.91 10.43
CA TYR A 39 -5.04 -2.85 10.12
C TYR A 39 -5.76 -1.60 9.61
N LYS A 40 -5.15 -0.44 9.86
CA LYS A 40 -5.54 0.82 9.23
C LYS A 40 -4.78 0.97 7.93
N LEU A 41 -5.50 1.27 6.86
CA LEU A 41 -4.96 1.48 5.52
C LEU A 41 -5.39 2.88 5.05
N ALA A 42 -4.48 3.58 4.38
CA ALA A 42 -4.78 4.78 3.62
C ALA A 42 -4.59 4.48 2.13
N THR A 43 -5.57 4.84 1.31
CA THR A 43 -5.55 4.69 -0.15
C THR A 43 -6.42 5.76 -0.79
N ASN A 44 -6.31 5.96 -2.10
CA ASN A 44 -7.23 6.80 -2.85
C ASN A 44 -8.58 6.12 -3.11
N ASP A 45 -9.56 6.92 -3.49
CA ASP A 45 -10.92 6.52 -3.82
C ASP A 45 -10.99 5.56 -5.02
N TYR A 46 -10.15 5.73 -6.04
CA TYR A 46 -10.08 4.83 -7.20
C TYR A 46 -9.77 3.38 -6.78
N ILE A 47 -8.73 3.18 -5.97
CA ILE A 47 -8.32 1.85 -5.47
C ILE A 47 -9.34 1.33 -4.46
N LEU A 48 -9.87 2.18 -3.58
CA LEU A 48 -10.93 1.81 -2.64
C LEU A 48 -12.21 1.32 -3.35
N GLY A 49 -12.54 1.93 -4.50
CA GLY A 49 -13.64 1.53 -5.37
C GLY A 49 -13.37 0.27 -6.20
N GLY A 50 -12.22 -0.40 -6.03
CA GLY A 50 -11.87 -1.62 -6.74
C GLY A 50 -11.18 -1.40 -8.09
N GLY A 51 -10.74 -0.18 -8.38
CA GLY A 51 -9.92 0.14 -9.54
C GLY A 51 -8.71 -0.78 -9.64
N ASP A 52 -8.24 -1.05 -10.86
CA ASP A 52 -7.16 -2.02 -11.15
C ASP A 52 -7.38 -3.46 -10.62
N GLY A 53 -8.55 -3.80 -10.08
CA GLY A 53 -8.86 -5.12 -9.52
C GLY A 53 -8.69 -5.23 -8.00
N TYR A 54 -8.53 -4.12 -7.28
CA TYR A 54 -8.37 -4.08 -5.83
C TYR A 54 -9.69 -4.18 -5.04
N SER A 55 -10.69 -4.88 -5.56
CA SER A 55 -12.02 -5.00 -4.92
C SER A 55 -11.97 -5.58 -3.50
N ALA A 56 -10.93 -6.37 -3.18
CA ALA A 56 -10.69 -6.92 -1.85
C ALA A 56 -10.40 -5.87 -0.77
N LEU A 57 -10.04 -4.63 -1.13
CA LEU A 57 -9.83 -3.54 -0.17
C LEU A 57 -11.15 -2.87 0.27
N GLY A 58 -12.26 -3.16 -0.41
CA GLY A 58 -13.59 -2.73 0.01
C GLY A 58 -14.11 -3.52 1.22
N GLY A 59 -15.12 -2.98 1.90
CA GLY A 59 -15.85 -3.68 2.97
C GLY A 59 -15.29 -3.52 4.38
N GLY A 60 -14.14 -2.87 4.56
CA GLY A 60 -13.65 -2.45 5.87
C GLY A 60 -14.45 -1.30 6.48
N ARG A 61 -14.27 -1.04 7.79
CA ARG A 61 -14.82 0.16 8.44
C ARG A 61 -14.14 1.41 7.87
N MET A 62 -14.93 2.26 7.23
CA MET A 62 -14.45 3.55 6.73
C MET A 62 -14.20 4.52 7.90
N LEU A 63 -12.99 5.06 7.97
CA LEU A 63 -12.61 6.05 8.99
C LEU A 63 -12.70 7.48 8.46
N ILE A 64 -12.35 7.66 7.19
CA ILE A 64 -12.44 8.93 6.44
C ILE A 64 -12.94 8.54 5.05
N ASP A 65 -14.00 9.18 4.57
CA ASP A 65 -14.57 8.95 3.25
C ASP A 65 -13.97 9.92 2.20
N ALA A 66 -14.33 9.73 0.93
CA ALA A 66 -13.84 10.58 -0.15
C ALA A 66 -14.33 12.04 -0.05
N ALA A 67 -15.46 12.30 0.62
CA ALA A 67 -15.99 13.65 0.79
C ALA A 67 -15.23 14.43 1.88
N ASN A 68 -14.64 13.72 2.84
CA ASN A 68 -13.86 14.26 3.95
C ASN A 68 -12.34 14.07 3.78
N GLY A 69 -11.91 13.40 2.71
CA GLY A 69 -10.51 13.19 2.37
C GLY A 69 -9.90 14.40 1.65
N ASN A 70 -8.57 14.47 1.65
CA ASN A 70 -7.83 15.46 0.89
C ASN A 70 -7.64 15.01 -0.57
N LEU A 71 -7.40 15.97 -1.46
CA LEU A 71 -6.86 15.65 -2.77
C LEU A 71 -5.44 15.09 -2.61
N MET A 72 -5.16 13.95 -3.23
CA MET A 72 -3.81 13.36 -3.22
C MET A 72 -2.73 14.35 -3.67
N ALA A 73 -3.02 15.18 -4.67
CA ALA A 73 -2.08 16.20 -5.12
C ALA A 73 -1.73 17.20 -4.01
N ASN A 74 -2.71 17.60 -3.20
CA ASN A 74 -2.49 18.50 -2.07
C ASN A 74 -1.66 17.81 -0.99
N ASP A 75 -1.97 16.56 -0.64
CA ASP A 75 -1.18 15.81 0.35
C ASP A 75 0.29 15.70 -0.06
N VAL A 76 0.56 15.47 -1.34
CA VAL A 76 1.94 15.43 -1.87
C VAL A 76 2.58 16.82 -1.82
N ILE A 77 1.89 17.87 -2.27
CA ILE A 77 2.40 19.25 -2.22
C ILE A 77 2.74 19.64 -0.78
N ASP A 78 1.82 19.41 0.16
CA ASP A 78 1.99 19.72 1.57
C ASP A 78 3.18 18.96 2.17
N TYR A 79 3.35 17.68 1.79
CA TYR A 79 4.52 16.92 2.18
C TYR A 79 5.81 17.55 1.66
N VAL A 80 5.89 17.91 0.38
CA VAL A 80 7.10 18.52 -0.22
C VAL A 80 7.43 19.85 0.45
N LEU A 81 6.42 20.72 0.61
CA LEU A 81 6.58 22.04 1.24
C LEU A 81 7.05 21.92 2.69
N LYS A 82 6.44 21.00 3.46
CA LYS A 82 6.78 20.76 4.85
C LYS A 82 8.20 20.21 5.04
N ASN A 83 8.67 19.37 4.12
CA ASN A 83 9.97 18.72 4.22
C ASN A 83 11.09 19.46 3.46
N GLY A 84 10.79 20.58 2.79
CA GLY A 84 11.77 21.36 2.03
C GLY A 84 12.27 20.64 0.76
N GLY A 85 11.52 19.66 0.26
CA GLY A 85 11.89 18.83 -0.89
C GLY A 85 11.49 17.36 -0.72
N VAL A 86 11.95 16.51 -1.64
CA VAL A 86 11.78 15.05 -1.58
C VAL A 86 13.14 14.39 -1.67
N THR A 87 13.45 13.55 -0.68
CA THR A 87 14.52 12.56 -0.79
C THR A 87 13.88 11.18 -0.72
N ALA A 88 14.06 10.38 -1.76
CA ALA A 88 13.52 9.03 -1.84
C ALA A 88 14.64 8.08 -2.27
N SER A 89 14.67 6.90 -1.65
CA SER A 89 15.61 5.84 -2.02
C SER A 89 14.86 4.51 -2.15
N VAL A 90 15.48 3.52 -2.78
CA VAL A 90 14.94 2.17 -2.83
C VAL A 90 15.16 1.51 -1.47
N GLU A 91 14.13 1.54 -0.64
CA GLU A 91 14.17 1.02 0.73
C GLU A 91 13.95 -0.49 0.83
N GLY A 92 13.80 -1.19 -0.31
CA GLY A 92 13.56 -2.63 -0.32
C GLY A 92 12.19 -3.04 0.24
N ARG A 93 11.18 -2.16 0.15
CA ARG A 93 9.81 -2.46 0.60
C ARG A 93 9.14 -3.57 -0.19
N ILE A 94 9.53 -3.73 -1.46
CA ILE A 94 9.02 -4.75 -2.35
C ILE A 94 10.22 -5.52 -2.90
N LYS A 95 10.25 -6.83 -2.67
CA LYS A 95 11.36 -7.70 -3.06
C LYS A 95 10.87 -8.92 -3.81
N THR A 96 11.70 -9.42 -4.73
CA THR A 96 11.50 -10.73 -5.34
C THR A 96 12.26 -11.78 -4.57
N VAL A 97 11.82 -13.03 -4.59
CA VAL A 97 12.68 -14.14 -4.12
C VAL A 97 14.06 -14.06 -4.77
N GLY A 98 15.12 -14.14 -3.96
CA GLY A 98 16.50 -14.06 -4.42
C GLY A 98 17.12 -12.66 -4.55
N ASN A 99 16.39 -11.56 -4.28
CA ASN A 99 16.93 -10.18 -4.26
C ASN A 99 16.38 -9.36 -3.08
#